data_AF-A0A436WKF5-F1
#
_entry.id   AF-A0A436WKF5-F1
#
_cell.length_a   1.000
_cell.length_b   1.000
_cell.length_c   1.000
_cell.angle_alpha   90.00
_cell.angle_beta   90.00
_cell.angle_gamma   90.00
#
_symmetry.space_group_name_H-M   'P 1'
#
loop_
_entity.id
_entity.type
_entity.pdbx_description
1 polymer ?
#
loop_
_entity_poly.entity_id
_entity_poly.type
_entity_poly.pdbx_seq_one_letter_code
_entity_poly.pdbx_strand_id
1 'polypeptide(L)' 'MTVIEKAGPPATKTPLAIVVMGVAGCGKSAVGEALAAALGTAFVEGDRLHPPENVARMASGEPLTDEL' A
#
# COMPACT_ATOMS: atom_id res chain seq x y z
N MET A 1 22.81 19.64 -30.66
CA MET A 1 21.63 19.01 -31.27
C MET A 1 21.26 17.81 -30.43
N THR A 2 20.26 17.96 -29.55
CA THR A 2 19.14 17.03 -29.31
C THR A 2 18.08 17.87 -28.57
N VAL A 3 16.91 17.98 -29.18
CA VAL A 3 15.66 18.47 -28.56
C VAL A 3 14.86 17.23 -28.13
N ILE A 4 13.79 17.45 -27.35
CA ILE A 4 12.55 16.64 -27.20
C ILE A 4 12.45 16.12 -25.74
N GLU A 5 11.45 16.46 -24.92
CA GLU A 5 10.20 17.21 -25.10
C GLU A 5 9.76 17.84 -23.77
N LYS A 6 9.07 18.98 -23.84
CA LYS A 6 8.35 19.56 -22.70
C LYS A 6 7.13 18.67 -22.46
N ALA A 7 7.08 18.00 -21.31
CA ALA A 7 5.88 17.29 -20.87
C ALA A 7 4.68 18.24 -20.95
N GLY A 8 3.69 17.88 -21.78
CA GLY A 8 2.38 18.53 -21.78
C GLY A 8 1.73 18.45 -20.39
N PRO A 9 0.69 19.26 -20.11
CA PRO A 9 0.02 19.21 -18.82
C PRO A 9 -0.44 17.77 -18.54
N PRO A 10 -0.20 17.24 -17.32
CA PRO A 10 -0.63 15.89 -17.01
C PRO A 10 -2.16 15.84 -17.17
N ALA A 11 -2.63 14.99 -18.07
CA ALA A 11 -4.03 14.59 -18.08
C ALA A 11 -4.35 14.11 -16.66
N THR A 12 -5.38 14.69 -16.03
CA THR A 12 -5.78 14.39 -14.66
C THR A 12 -6.27 12.95 -14.59
N LYS A 13 -5.34 12.01 -14.48
CA LYS A 13 -5.60 10.60 -14.28
C LYS A 13 -6.12 10.47 -12.85
N THR A 14 -7.36 9.99 -12.67
CA THR A 14 -7.90 9.69 -11.34
C THR A 14 -6.87 8.85 -10.58
N PRO A 15 -6.47 9.25 -9.36
CA PRO A 15 -5.48 8.49 -8.61
C PRO A 15 -6.00 7.07 -8.41
N LEU A 16 -5.22 6.09 -8.84
CA LEU A 16 -5.53 4.67 -8.65
C LEU A 16 -5.05 4.27 -7.24
N ALA A 17 -5.97 3.77 -6.42
CA ALA A 17 -5.68 3.15 -5.13
C ALA A 17 -6.03 1.67 -5.20
N ILE A 18 -5.07 0.79 -4.89
CA ILE A 18 -5.23 -0.67 -4.92
C ILE A 18 -4.98 -1.20 -3.51
N VAL A 19 -5.90 -2.01 -3.00
CA VAL A 19 -5.77 -2.68 -1.70
C VAL A 19 -5.60 -4.18 -1.93
N VAL A 20 -4.48 -4.74 -1.47
CA VAL A 20 -4.25 -6.19 -1.47
C VAL A 20 -4.70 -6.75 -0.13
N MET A 21 -5.80 -7.51 -0.12
CA MET A 21 -6.45 -8.03 1.08
C MET A 21 -6.27 -9.55 1.20
N GLY A 22 -6.37 -10.08 2.42
CA GLY A 22 -6.19 -11.52 2.69
C GLY A 22 -5.68 -11.82 4.10
N VAL A 23 -5.65 -13.10 4.48
CA VAL A 23 -5.22 -13.56 5.81
C VAL A 23 -3.71 -13.36 6.04
N ALA A 24 -3.26 -13.40 7.30
CA ALA A 24 -1.84 -13.34 7.63
C ALA A 24 -1.09 -14.52 6.97
N GLY A 25 0.10 -14.25 6.41
CA GLY A 25 0.93 -15.27 5.74
C GLY A 25 0.51 -15.65 4.31
N CYS A 26 -0.57 -15.11 3.74
CA CYS A 26 -0.98 -15.43 2.36
C CYS A 26 -0.15 -14.72 1.25
N GLY A 27 0.88 -13.97 1.62
CA GLY A 27 1.79 -13.31 0.66
C GLY A 27 1.38 -11.91 0.19
N LYS A 28 0.48 -11.20 0.89
CA LYS A 28 0.01 -9.86 0.50
C LYS A 28 1.13 -8.86 0.24
N SER A 29 2.10 -8.75 1.16
CA SER A 29 3.20 -7.79 1.04
C SER A 29 4.07 -8.10 -0.19
N ALA A 30 4.38 -9.37 -0.44
CA ALA A 30 5.15 -9.78 -1.62
C ALA A 30 4.43 -9.44 -2.94
N VAL A 31 3.11 -9.69 -3.01
CA VAL A 31 2.30 -9.31 -4.18
C VAL A 31 2.17 -7.80 -4.31
N GLY A 32 1.97 -7.07 -3.21
CA GLY A 32 1.85 -5.61 -3.19
C GLY A 32 3.12 -4.90 -3.68
N GLU A 33 4.29 -5.36 -3.23
CA GLU A 33 5.59 -4.85 -3.70
C GLU A 33 5.78 -5.11 -5.20
N ALA A 34 5.51 -6.33 -5.67
CA ALA A 34 5.63 -6.68 -7.08
C ALA A 34 4.65 -5.89 -7.97
N LEU A 35 3.41 -5.70 -7.49
CA LEU A 35 2.39 -4.93 -8.19
C LEU A 35 2.77 -3.45 -8.28
N ALA A 36 3.26 -2.86 -7.19
CA ALA A 36 3.72 -1.48 -7.16
C ALA A 36 4.89 -1.25 -8.12
N ALA A 37 5.86 -2.17 -8.14
CA ALA A 37 6.97 -2.13 -9.08
C ALA A 37 6.50 -2.22 -10.55
N ALA A 38 5.55 -3.11 -10.84
CA ALA A 38 4.99 -3.29 -12.19
C ALA A 38 4.20 -2.06 -12.68
N LEU A 39 3.53 -1.35 -11.77
CA LEU A 39 2.73 -0.17 -12.09
C LEU A 39 3.49 1.16 -11.97
N GLY A 40 4.72 1.14 -11.46
CA GLY A 40 5.49 2.35 -11.16
C GLY A 40 4.84 3.21 -10.08
N THR A 41 4.17 2.59 -9.11
CA THR A 41 3.45 3.26 -8.01
C THR A 41 4.14 3.03 -6.66
N ALA A 42 3.75 3.80 -5.65
CA ALA A 42 4.20 3.58 -4.28
C ALA A 42 3.53 2.33 -3.68
N PHE A 43 4.30 1.59 -2.87
CA PHE A 43 3.78 0.54 -1.98
C PHE A 43 3.70 1.08 -0.55
N VAL A 44 2.62 0.77 0.15
CA VAL A 44 2.40 1.13 1.56
C VAL A 44 1.96 -0.12 2.31
N GLU A 45 2.70 -0.48 3.36
CA GLU A 45 2.35 -1.60 4.22
C GLU A 45 1.31 -1.15 5.26
N GLY A 46 0.08 -1.67 5.13
CA GLY A 46 -1.05 -1.27 5.97
C GLY A 46 -0.84 -1.61 7.44
N ASP A 47 -0.21 -2.76 7.73
CA ASP A 47 0.02 -3.23 9.09
C ASP A 47 0.94 -2.28 9.89
N ARG A 48 1.80 -1.51 9.21
CA ARG A 48 2.72 -0.53 9.84
C ARG A 48 2.02 0.76 10.27
N LEU A 49 0.79 0.98 9.82
CA LEU A 49 0.01 2.19 10.13
C LEU A 49 -0.86 2.00 11.39
N HIS A 50 -0.85 0.82 12.00
CA HIS A 50 -1.55 0.59 13.26
C HIS A 50 -0.89 1.37 14.41
N PRO A 51 -1.71 1.93 15.34
CA PRO A 51 -1.21 2.43 16.60
C PRO A 51 -0.42 1.37 17.36
N PRO A 52 0.59 1.75 18.17
CA PRO A 52 1.40 0.79 18.95
C PRO A 52 0.56 -0.16 19.82
N GLU A 53 -0.57 0.33 20.35
CA GLU A 53 -1.52 -0.46 21.13
C GLU A 53 -2.15 -1.59 20.31
N ASN A 54 -2.60 -1.31 19.08
CA ASN A 54 -3.18 -2.32 18.20
C ASN A 54 -2.14 -3.35 17.78
N VAL A 55 -0.89 -2.91 17.54
CA VAL A 55 0.22 -3.83 17.27
C VAL A 55 0.46 -4.76 18.46
N ALA A 56 0.44 -4.24 19.69
CA ALA A 56 0.62 -5.04 20.90
C ALA A 56 -0.52 -6.06 21.10
N ARG A 57 -1.78 -5.66 20.90
CA ARG A 57 -2.96 -6.56 20.97
C ARG A 57 -2.88 -7.69 19.94
N MET A 58 -2.58 -7.35 18.69
CA MET A 58 -2.41 -8.39 17.65
C MET A 58 -1.24 -9.33 17.96
N ALA A 59 -0.13 -8.81 18.51
CA ALA A 59 1.02 -9.62 18.91
C ALA A 59 0.73 -10.55 20.10
N SER A 60 -0.18 -10.18 21.00
CA SER A 60 -0.66 -11.04 22.09
C SER A 60 -1.75 -12.04 21.66
N GLY A 61 -2.17 -12.00 20.38
CA GLY A 61 -3.26 -12.83 19.86
C GLY A 61 -4.65 -12.32 20.24
N GLU A 62 -4.75 -11.12 20.79
CA GLU A 62 -6.02 -10.47 21.09
C GLU A 62 -6.60 -9.83 19.82
N PRO A 63 -7.84 -10.14 19.43
CA PRO A 63 -8.50 -9.49 18.29
C PRO A 63 -8.67 -8.00 18.53
N LEU A 64 -8.53 -7.20 17.46
CA LEU A 64 -8.92 -5.80 17.50
C LEU A 64 -10.45 -5.68 17.54
N THR A 65 -10.92 -4.64 18.20
CA THR A 65 -12.33 -4.26 18.32
C THR A 65 -12.56 -2.99 17.51
N ASP A 66 -13.76 -2.83 16.96
CA ASP A 66 -14.17 -1.58 16.30
C ASP A 66 -14.43 -0.44 17.30
N GLU A 67 -14.54 -0.79 18.58
CA GLU A 67 -14.61 0.14 19.69
C GLU A 67 -13.20 0.68 19.98
N LEU A 68 -13.08 2.02 19.87
CA LEU A 68 -11.85 2.81 20.07
C LEU A 68 -11.30 2.71 21.49
#